data_AF-A0A9E5RTP6-F1
#
_entry.id   AF-A0A9E5RTP6-F1
#
_cell.length_a   1.000
_cell.length_b   1.000
_cell.length_c   1.000
_cell.angle_alpha   90.00
_cell.angle_beta   90.00
_cell.angle_gamma   90.00
#
_symmetry.space_group_name_H-M   'P 1'
#
loop_
_entity.id
_entity.type
_entity.pdbx_description
1 polymer ?
#
loop_
_entity_poly.entity_id
_entity_poly.type
_entity_poly.pdbx_seq_one_letter_code
_entity_poly.pdbx_strand_id
1 'polypeptide(L)'
;MKLQQINTGLRQIKGHQPLLLNDPQMVWLVQSGCLALFAVPIKNGEAEGDRHYLFNAYPGEALFGIAPHLDCKLGIIAVPLEPTELLPIRGWGDGE
;
A
#
# COMPACT_ATOMS: atom_id res chain seq x y z
N MET A 1 8.89 -11.91 25.72
CA MET A 1 8.59 -11.00 24.59
C MET A 1 9.52 -11.37 23.44
N LYS A 2 9.02 -12.07 22.41
CA LYS A 2 9.81 -12.47 21.24
C LYS A 2 9.59 -11.39 20.18
N LEU A 3 10.63 -10.61 19.87
CA LEU A 3 10.59 -9.67 18.76
C LEU A 3 10.42 -10.50 17.49
N GLN A 4 9.24 -10.44 16.86
CA GLN A 4 9.05 -11.03 15.55
C GLN A 4 9.98 -10.32 14.57
N GLN A 5 10.67 -11.11 13.77
CA GLN A 5 11.63 -10.64 12.78
C GLN A 5 10.92 -9.65 11.83
N ILE A 6 11.21 -8.37 11.97
CA ILE A 6 10.86 -7.36 10.96
C ILE A 6 11.56 -7.79 9.67
N ASN A 7 10.79 -8.21 8.67
CA ASN A 7 11.32 -8.46 7.34
C ASN A 7 11.67 -7.09 6.72
N THR A 8 12.93 -6.67 6.84
CA THR A 8 13.44 -5.35 6.45
C THR A 8 13.85 -5.25 4.97
N GLY A 9 13.27 -6.08 4.10
CA GLY A 9 13.58 -6.05 2.67
C GLY A 9 12.94 -4.83 2.01
N LEU A 10 13.75 -3.87 1.56
CA LEU A 10 13.25 -2.75 0.77
C LEU A 10 12.58 -3.27 -0.51
N ARG A 11 11.36 -2.77 -0.77
CA ARG A 11 10.61 -3.05 -1.98
C ARG A 11 10.74 -1.88 -2.93
N GLN A 12 11.33 -2.14 -4.09
CA GLN A 12 11.33 -1.22 -5.22
C GLN A 12 10.03 -1.36 -5.99
N ILE A 13 9.35 -0.25 -6.27
CA ILE A 13 8.16 -0.23 -7.12
C ILE A 13 8.45 0.59 -8.37
N LYS A 14 8.12 0.01 -9.54
CA LYS A 14 8.30 0.62 -10.85
C LYS A 14 6.94 0.82 -11.51
N GLY A 15 6.82 1.84 -12.36
CA GLY A 15 5.56 2.35 -12.92
C GLY A 15 4.60 1.36 -13.60
N HIS A 16 5.04 0.14 -13.92
CA HIS A 16 4.19 -0.86 -14.58
C HIS A 16 3.39 -1.75 -13.61
N GLN A 17 3.61 -1.68 -12.29
CA GLN A 17 2.87 -2.49 -11.31
C GLN A 17 2.43 -1.64 -10.10
N PRO A 18 1.19 -1.13 -10.11
CA PRO A 18 0.59 -0.50 -8.94
C PRO A 18 0.58 -1.46 -7.74
N LEU A 19 0.79 -0.90 -6.56
CA LEU A 19 0.65 -1.61 -5.29
C LEU A 19 -0.79 -1.52 -4.81
N LEU A 20 -1.49 -2.65 -4.71
CA LEU A 20 -2.79 -2.71 -4.06
C LEU A 20 -2.61 -2.73 -2.53
N LEU A 21 -3.29 -1.82 -1.83
CA LEU A 21 -3.25 -1.68 -0.37
C LEU A 21 -4.39 -2.48 0.28
N ASN A 22 -4.38 -3.81 0.16
CA ASN A 22 -5.47 -4.69 0.60
C ASN A 22 -5.19 -5.54 1.85
N ASP A 23 -3.98 -5.45 2.41
CA ASP A 23 -3.60 -6.18 3.63
C ASP A 23 -3.56 -5.20 4.82
N PRO A 24 -4.58 -5.20 5.72
CA PRO A 24 -4.62 -4.28 6.86
C PRO A 24 -3.50 -4.50 7.88
N GLN A 25 -2.79 -5.63 7.83
CA GLN A 25 -1.63 -5.92 8.69
C GLN A 25 -0.30 -5.44 8.09
N MET A 26 -0.36 -4.83 6.90
CA MET A 26 0.81 -4.33 6.20
C MET A 26 0.78 -2.81 6.11
N VAL A 27 1.85 -2.21 6.63
CA VAL A 27 2.16 -0.78 6.46
C VAL A 27 3.35 -0.65 5.53
N TRP A 28 3.33 0.34 4.67
CA TRP A 28 4.43 0.67 3.79
C TRP A 28 4.94 2.07 4.13
N LEU A 29 6.18 2.18 4.59
CA LEU A 29 6.84 3.47 4.77
C LEU A 29 7.53 3.86 3.47
N VAL A 30 7.23 5.05 2.94
CA VAL A 30 7.93 5.60 1.78
C VAL A 30 9.33 6.03 2.22
N GLN A 31 10.37 5.40 1.65
CA GLN A 31 11.76 5.73 1.95
C GLN A 31 12.34 6.74 0.96
N SER A 32 11.98 6.61 -0.32
CA SER A 32 12.39 7.52 -1.39
C SER A 32 11.36 7.49 -2.53
N GLY A 33 11.35 8.53 -3.36
CA GLY A 33 10.41 8.65 -4.49
C GLY A 33 9.07 9.27 -4.12
N CYS A 34 8.06 9.06 -4.98
CA CYS A 34 6.72 9.62 -4.86
C CYS A 34 5.67 8.68 -5.46
N LEU A 35 4.56 8.50 -4.75
CA LEU A 35 3.43 7.67 -5.19
C LEU A 35 2.15 8.50 -5.27
N ALA A 36 1.39 8.35 -6.34
CA ALA A 36 0.00 8.82 -6.37
C ALA A 36 -0.93 7.69 -5.89
N LEU A 37 -1.83 8.01 -4.97
CA LEU A 37 -2.86 7.10 -4.47
C LEU A 37 -4.18 7.34 -5.19
N PHE A 38 -4.85 6.24 -5.52
CA PHE A 38 -6.14 6.27 -6.19
C PHE A 38 -7.12 5.33 -5.51
N ALA A 39 -8.37 5.75 -5.39
CA ALA A 39 -9.49 4.85 -5.19
C ALA A 39 -9.86 4.21 -6.53
N VAL A 40 -10.10 2.90 -6.54
CA VAL A 40 -10.40 2.13 -7.76
C VAL A 40 -11.41 1.04 -7.45
N PRO A 41 -12.32 0.72 -8.39
CA PRO A 41 -13.18 -0.44 -8.22
C PRO A 41 -12.37 -1.74 -8.17
N ILE A 42 -12.82 -2.67 -7.32
CA ILE A 42 -12.24 -3.99 -7.14
C ILE A 42 -13.22 -5.04 -7.62
N LYS A 43 -12.76 -5.92 -8.51
CA LYS A 43 -13.53 -7.04 -9.04
C LYS A 43 -12.65 -8.29 -9.02
N ASN A 44 -13.16 -9.34 -8.39
CA ASN A 44 -12.41 -10.59 -8.18
C ASN A 44 -11.04 -10.41 -7.52
N GLY A 45 -10.89 -9.41 -6.65
CA GLY A 45 -9.65 -9.12 -5.94
C GLY A 45 -8.65 -8.24 -6.71
N GLU A 46 -8.98 -7.84 -7.93
CA GLU A 46 -8.11 -7.00 -8.78
C GLU A 46 -8.73 -5.63 -9.03
N ALA A 47 -7.85 -4.63 -9.22
CA ALA A 47 -8.26 -3.28 -9.58
C ALA A 47 -8.73 -3.22 -11.05
N GLU A 48 -10.02 -2.95 -11.26
CA GLU A 48 -10.67 -2.91 -12.58
C GLU A 48 -11.53 -1.65 -12.71
N GLY A 49 -11.26 -0.82 -13.73
CA GLY A 49 -12.05 0.37 -14.04
C GLY A 49 -11.37 1.69 -13.68
N ASP A 50 -12.19 2.74 -13.56
CA ASP A 50 -11.72 4.12 -13.41
C ASP A 50 -11.07 4.38 -12.06
N ARG A 51 -9.99 5.15 -12.08
CA ARG A 51 -9.21 5.52 -10.91
C ARG A 51 -9.55 6.95 -10.51
N HIS A 52 -9.91 7.14 -9.25
CA HIS A 52 -10.12 8.46 -8.67
C HIS A 52 -8.92 8.85 -7.83
N TYR A 53 -8.22 9.91 -8.23
CA TYR A 53 -7.08 10.43 -7.48
C TYR A 53 -7.48 10.85 -6.07
N LEU A 54 -6.64 10.50 -5.09
CA LEU A 54 -6.82 10.88 -3.70
C LEU A 54 -5.76 11.92 -3.30
N PHE A 55 -4.49 11.51 -3.31
CA PHE A 55 -3.35 12.34 -2.91
C PHE A 55 -2.04 11.71 -3.36
N ASN A 56 -0.93 12.45 -3.19
CA ASN A 56 0.43 11.93 -3.33
C ASN A 56 1.03 11.61 -1.97
N ALA A 57 1.85 10.57 -1.92
CA ALA A 57 2.63 10.18 -0.75
C ALA A 57 4.13 10.35 -1.00
N TYR A 58 4.82 10.86 0.02
CA TYR A 58 6.21 11.31 -0.01
C TYR A 58 7.06 10.59 1.04
N PRO A 59 8.41 10.70 0.97
CA PRO A 59 9.29 10.06 1.94
C PRO A 59 8.98 10.46 3.38
N GLY A 60 8.94 9.46 4.27
CA GLY A 60 8.55 9.62 5.67
C GLY A 60 7.06 9.39 5.95
N GLU A 61 6.21 9.32 4.92
CA GLU A 61 4.79 9.02 5.08
C GLU A 61 4.50 7.51 5.00
N ALA A 62 3.47 7.08 5.74
CA ALA A 62 3.08 5.69 5.84
C ALA A 62 1.77 5.43 5.08
N LEU A 63 1.74 4.34 4.31
CA LEU A 63 0.56 3.83 3.62
C LEU A 63 0.05 2.58 4.32
N PHE A 64 -1.21 2.60 4.72
CA PHE A 64 -1.86 1.48 5.40
C PHE A 64 -2.68 0.69 4.40
N GLY A 65 -2.59 -0.64 4.47
CA GLY A 65 -3.56 -1.49 3.80
C GLY A 65 -4.94 -1.36 4.44
N ILE A 66 -5.97 -1.55 3.62
CA ILE A 66 -7.35 -1.59 4.06
C ILE A 66 -7.90 -3.01 3.86
N ALA A 67 -8.70 -3.47 4.82
CA ALA A 67 -9.39 -4.74 4.65
C ALA A 67 -10.36 -4.63 3.45
N PRO A 68 -10.42 -5.64 2.58
CA PRO A 68 -11.45 -5.70 1.55
C PRO A 68 -12.81 -5.73 2.24
N HIS A 69 -13.61 -4.68 2.05
CA HIS A 69 -14.94 -4.61 2.60
C HIS A 69 -15.89 -5.41 1.70
N LEU A 70 -16.60 -6.40 2.25
CA LEU A 70 -17.43 -7.33 1.48
C LEU A 70 -18.48 -6.61 0.60
N ASP A 71 -19.03 -5.50 1.11
CA ASP A 71 -20.03 -4.71 0.40
C ASP A 71 -19.46 -3.57 -0.47
N CYS A 72 -18.25 -3.09 -0.17
CA CYS A 72 -17.63 -1.99 -0.92
C CYS A 72 -16.63 -2.56 -1.92
N LYS A 73 -17.00 -2.50 -3.19
CA LYS A 73 -16.14 -2.87 -4.32
C LYS A 73 -15.08 -1.80 -4.61
N LEU A 74 -14.54 -1.12 -3.61
CA LEU A 74 -13.54 -0.08 -3.76
C LEU A 74 -12.28 -0.47 -2.98
N GLY A 75 -11.13 -0.24 -3.60
CA GLY A 75 -9.82 -0.43 -3.01
C GLY A 75 -8.94 0.78 -3.27
N ILE A 76 -7.77 0.80 -2.64
CA ILE A 76 -6.77 1.84 -2.84
C ILE A 76 -5.54 1.21 -3.49
N ILE A 77 -5.07 1.84 -4.57
CA ILE A 77 -3.80 1.50 -5.20
C ILE A 77 -2.81 2.66 -5.07
N ALA A 78 -1.54 2.35 -4.91
CA ALA A 78 -0.44 3.28 -4.97
C ALA A 78 0.35 3.07 -6.28
N VAL A 79 0.52 4.14 -7.06
CA VAL A 79 1.17 4.13 -8.37
C VAL A 79 2.42 5.00 -8.31
N PRO A 80 3.63 4.47 -8.55
CA PRO A 80 4.84 5.28 -8.44
C PRO A 80 4.92 6.25 -9.61
N LEU A 81 5.17 7.52 -9.29
CA LEU A 81 5.40 8.59 -10.28
C LEU A 81 6.88 8.65 -10.71
N GLU A 82 7.76 8.13 -9.88
CA GLU A 82 9.21 8.03 -10.08
C GLU A 82 9.75 6.76 -9.37
N PRO A 83 11.02 6.36 -9.57
CA PRO A 83 11.60 5.24 -8.83
C PRO A 83 11.38 5.39 -7.32
N THR A 84 10.68 4.43 -6.71
CA THR A 84 10.18 4.54 -5.34
C THR A 84 10.57 3.32 -4.53
N GLU A 85 11.11 3.56 -3.34
CA GLU A 85 11.44 2.53 -2.35
C GLU A 85 10.44 2.56 -1.19
N LEU A 86 9.88 1.40 -0.89
CA LEU A 86 9.03 1.20 0.28
C LEU A 86 9.70 0.23 1.27
N LEU A 87 9.58 0.54 2.55
CA LEU A 87 9.88 -0.40 3.63
C LEU A 87 8.55 -1.06 4.08
N PRO A 88 8.37 -2.37 3.87
CA PRO A 88 7.24 -3.10 4.45
C PRO A 88 7.42 -3.26 5.96
N ILE A 89 6.36 -2.98 6.71
CA ILE A 89 6.28 -3.16 8.16
C ILE A 89 5.06 -4.05 8.43
N ARG A 90 5.31 -5.24 9.00
CA ARG A 90 4.28 -6.18 9.48
C ARG A 90 4.24 -6.15 11.00
N GLY A 91 3.06 -6.34 11.58
CA GLY A 91 2.87 -6.41 13.04
C GLY A 91 2.49 -5.09 13.69
N TRP A 92 1.90 -4.16 12.92
CA TRP A 92 1.18 -3.03 13.51
C TRP A 92 -0.25 -3.51 13.83
N GLY A 93 -0.44 -4.26 14.92
CA GLY A 93 -1.78 -4.77 15.27
C GLY A 93 -1.91 -5.72 16.45
N ASP A 94 -0.83 -6.31 16.96
CA ASP A 94 -0.84 -7.22 18.10
C ASP A 94 -0.73 -6.45 19.42
N GLY A 95 -1.82 -5.74 19.73
CA GLY A 95 -2.12 -5.14 21.03
C GLY A 95 -3.33 -5.81 21.69
N GLU A 96 -3.23 -7.10 21.98
CA GLU A 96 -3.90 -7.79 23.10
C GLU A 96 -2.86 -8.59 23.89
#